data_AF-A0A558NNE5-F1
#
_entry.id   AF-A0A558NNE5-F1
#
_cell.length_a   1.000
_cell.length_b   1.000
_cell.length_c   1.000
_cell.angle_alpha   90.00
_cell.angle_beta   90.00
_cell.angle_gamma   90.00
#
_symmetry.space_group_name_H-M   'P 1'
#
loop_
_entity.id
_entity.type
_entity.pdbx_description
1 polymer ?
#
loop_
_entity_poly.entity_id
_entity_poly.type
_entity_poly.pdbx_seq_one_letter_code
_entity_poly.pdbx_strand_id
1 'polypeptide(L)'
;MRTEHEIKLMLHAQSALLGEVAPSFRAVSFELSPDGEDLVARFIFDGEPSDDAREVASVVLTNLLSNYSKNHRSYNEEMLAVPYPEEMEHLSLLVYLRNEDDWNSWSKLYKNT
;
A
#
# COMPACT_ATOMS: atom_id res chain seq x y z
N MET A 1 20.46 -0.81 0.63
CA MET A 1 20.33 -1.02 -0.82
C MET A 1 19.23 -2.05 -1.01
N ARG A 2 18.29 -1.84 -1.93
CA ARG A 2 17.20 -2.80 -2.14
C ARG A 2 17.72 -4.09 -2.78
N THR A 3 17.16 -5.23 -2.39
CA THR A 3 17.46 -6.54 -2.99
C THR A 3 16.77 -6.69 -4.34
N GLU A 4 17.19 -7.68 -5.13
CA GLU A 4 16.54 -8.00 -6.40
C GLU A 4 15.06 -8.39 -6.21
N HIS A 5 14.76 -9.14 -5.15
CA HIS A 5 13.39 -9.54 -4.81
C HIS A 5 12.52 -8.33 -4.47
N GLU A 6 13.03 -7.39 -3.67
CA GLU A 6 12.31 -6.17 -3.33
C GLU A 6 12.02 -5.30 -4.57
N ILE A 7 13.01 -5.14 -5.46
CA ILE A 7 12.84 -4.38 -6.70
C ILE A 7 11.77 -5.03 -7.58
N LYS A 8 11.82 -6.36 -7.73
CA LYS A 8 10.85 -7.12 -8.52
C LYS A 8 9.45 -7.00 -7.92
N LEU A 9 9.29 -7.15 -6.61
CA LEU A 9 8.02 -6.99 -5.91
C LEU A 9 7.45 -5.59 -6.14
N MET A 10 8.26 -4.53 -5.96
CA MET A 10 7.81 -3.15 -6.15
C MET A 10 7.30 -2.90 -7.58
N LEU A 11 7.94 -3.46 -8.60
CA LEU A 11 7.50 -3.34 -9.99
C LEU A 11 6.13 -3.99 -10.23
N HIS A 12 5.93 -5.21 -9.71
CA HIS A 12 4.65 -5.90 -9.82
C HIS A 12 3.56 -5.22 -8.98
N ALA A 13 3.91 -4.66 -7.83
CA ALA A 13 2.97 -3.92 -6.98
C ALA A 13 2.47 -2.65 -7.68
N GLN A 14 3.35 -1.89 -8.33
CA GLN A 14 2.95 -0.75 -9.15
C GLN A 14 2.00 -1.17 -10.27
N SER A 15 2.30 -2.30 -10.94
CA SER A 15 1.46 -2.83 -12.01
C SER A 15 0.08 -3.29 -11.49
N ALA A 16 0.03 -3.92 -10.32
CA ALA A 16 -1.20 -4.37 -9.68
C ALA A 16 -2.11 -3.20 -9.22
N LEU A 17 -1.52 -2.05 -8.91
CA LEU A 17 -2.25 -0.84 -8.53
C LEU A 17 -2.81 -0.04 -9.74
N LEU A 18 -2.43 -0.38 -10.98
CA LEU A 18 -2.94 0.34 -12.16
C LEU A 18 -4.43 0.07 -12.36
N GLY A 19 -5.26 1.07 -12.06
CA GLY A 19 -6.72 0.97 -12.14
C GLY A 19 -7.38 0.43 -10.87
N GLU A 20 -6.60 -0.03 -9.89
CA GLU A 20 -7.05 -0.68 -8.66
C GLU A 20 -6.63 0.11 -7.42
N VAL A 21 -7.00 1.40 -7.39
CA VAL A 21 -6.77 2.29 -6.24
C VAL A 21 -8.12 2.74 -5.70
N ALA A 22 -8.48 2.24 -4.52
CA ALA A 22 -9.71 2.68 -3.87
C ALA A 22 -9.58 4.17 -3.46
N PRO A 23 -10.65 4.99 -3.56
CA PRO A 23 -10.59 6.40 -3.17
C PRO A 23 -10.12 6.63 -1.73
N SER A 24 -10.42 5.68 -0.84
CA SER A 24 -10.01 5.72 0.57
C SER A 24 -8.57 5.29 0.82
N PHE A 25 -7.82 4.76 -0.16
CA PHE A 25 -6.41 4.42 0.07
C PHE A 25 -5.58 5.66 0.40
N ARG A 26 -4.91 5.63 1.55
CA ARG A 26 -3.89 6.60 1.94
C ARG A 26 -2.48 6.12 1.63
N ALA A 27 -2.20 4.83 1.84
CA ALA A 27 -0.89 4.25 1.54
C ALA A 27 -0.97 2.76 1.26
N VAL A 28 -0.06 2.26 0.43
CA VAL A 28 0.17 0.83 0.23
C VAL A 28 1.67 0.56 0.34
N SER A 29 2.04 -0.35 1.23
CA SER A 29 3.42 -0.71 1.51
C SER A 29 3.57 -2.20 1.76
N PHE A 30 4.77 -2.73 1.54
CA PHE A 30 5.08 -4.14 1.72
C PHE A 30 6.34 -4.35 2.54
N GLU A 31 6.45 -5.53 3.12
CA GLU A 31 7.70 -6.08 3.64
C GLU A 31 7.88 -7.48 3.06
N LEU A 32 9.13 -7.84 2.82
CA LEU A 32 9.48 -9.10 2.17
C LEU A 32 10.64 -9.75 2.92
N SER A 33 10.57 -11.06 3.14
CA SER A 33 11.68 -11.81 3.69
C SER A 33 12.92 -11.73 2.78
N PRO A 34 14.14 -11.93 3.32
CA PRO A 34 15.37 -11.87 2.53
C PRO A 34 15.41 -12.84 1.33
N ASP A 35 14.75 -13.99 1.46
CA ASP A 35 14.62 -15.02 0.40
C ASP A 35 13.46 -14.74 -0.58
N GLY A 36 12.64 -13.71 -0.33
CA GLY A 36 11.57 -13.29 -1.23
C GLY A 36 10.30 -14.13 -1.17
N GLU A 37 10.18 -15.05 -0.20
CA GLU A 37 9.08 -16.03 -0.15
C GLU A 37 7.94 -15.67 0.81
N ASP A 38 8.22 -14.88 1.86
CA ASP A 38 7.24 -14.45 2.85
C ASP A 38 6.96 -12.95 2.69
N LEU A 39 5.67 -12.59 2.54
CA LEU A 39 5.21 -11.23 2.24
C LEU A 39 4.32 -10.68 3.36
N VAL A 40 4.52 -9.43 3.76
CA VAL A 40 3.52 -8.65 4.49
C VAL A 40 3.03 -7.53 3.60
N ALA A 41 1.72 -7.41 3.43
CA ALA A 41 1.07 -6.33 2.71
C ALA A 41 0.30 -5.44 3.68
N ARG A 42 0.49 -4.13 3.60
CA ARG A 42 -0.24 -3.15 4.41
C ARG A 42 -0.96 -2.15 3.52
N PHE A 43 -2.28 -2.14 3.62
CA PHE A 43 -3.18 -1.17 3.02
C PHE A 43 -3.71 -0.25 4.12
N ILE A 44 -3.45 1.04 3.97
CA ILE A 44 -3.93 2.06 4.92
C ILE A 44 -5.04 2.85 4.26
N PHE A 45 -6.17 2.95 4.95
CA PHE A 45 -7.38 3.62 4.50
C PHE A 45 -7.65 4.88 5.32
N ASP A 46 -8.32 5.84 4.69
CA ASP A 46 -8.80 7.06 5.31
C ASP A 46 -10.11 6.79 6.05
N GLY A 47 -9.98 6.38 7.31
CA GLY A 47 -11.09 5.88 8.11
C GLY A 47 -11.42 4.42 7.79
N GLU A 48 -12.57 3.96 8.29
CA GLU A 48 -13.00 2.57 8.16
C GLU A 48 -13.29 2.22 6.69
N PRO A 49 -12.61 1.21 6.10
CA PRO A 49 -12.86 0.83 4.72
C PRO A 49 -14.25 0.20 4.54
N SER A 50 -14.91 0.57 3.43
CA SER A 50 -16.07 -0.18 2.95
C SER A 50 -15.65 -1.57 2.44
N ASP A 51 -16.60 -2.49 2.33
CA ASP A 51 -16.34 -3.83 1.78
C ASP A 51 -15.80 -3.76 0.34
N ASP A 52 -16.31 -2.83 -0.48
CA ASP A 52 -15.77 -2.59 -1.83
C ASP A 52 -14.30 -2.15 -1.80
N ALA A 53 -13.91 -1.30 -0.84
CA ALA A 53 -12.53 -0.84 -0.71
C ALA A 53 -11.59 -1.95 -0.22
N ARG A 54 -12.09 -2.84 0.65
CA ARG A 54 -11.37 -4.06 1.05
C ARG A 54 -11.20 -5.01 -0.14
N GLU A 55 -12.24 -5.17 -0.96
CA GLU A 55 -12.17 -6.01 -2.16
C GLU A 55 -11.14 -5.49 -3.16
N VAL A 56 -11.05 -4.17 -3.37
CA VAL A 56 -9.98 -3.57 -4.21
C VAL A 56 -8.59 -3.92 -3.65
N ALA A 57 -8.37 -3.85 -2.33
CA ALA A 57 -7.11 -4.27 -1.72
C ALA A 57 -6.80 -5.76 -1.98
N SER A 58 -7.80 -6.63 -1.80
CA SER A 58 -7.69 -8.07 -2.08
C SER A 58 -7.34 -8.35 -3.55
N VAL A 59 -7.93 -7.60 -4.49
CA VAL A 59 -7.63 -7.70 -5.93
C VAL A 59 -6.19 -7.29 -6.22
N VAL A 60 -5.72 -6.17 -5.65
CA VAL A 60 -4.33 -5.72 -5.78
C VAL A 60 -3.37 -6.81 -5.27
N LEU A 61 -3.61 -7.35 -4.08
CA LEU A 61 -2.76 -8.38 -3.49
C LEU A 61 -2.77 -9.67 -4.32
N THR A 62 -3.93 -10.11 -4.80
CA THR A 62 -4.07 -11.29 -5.66
C THR A 62 -3.31 -11.14 -6.98
N ASN A 63 -3.44 -9.97 -7.62
CA ASN A 63 -2.72 -9.64 -8.86
C ASN A 63 -1.21 -9.57 -8.63
N LEU A 64 -0.77 -9.00 -7.50
CA LEU A 64 0.64 -8.98 -7.12
C LEU A 64 1.19 -10.40 -6.97
N LEU A 65 0.58 -11.22 -6.12
CA LEU A 65 1.03 -12.58 -5.83
C LEU A 65 1.07 -13.47 -7.08
N SER A 66 0.08 -13.32 -7.97
CA SER A 66 0.00 -14.09 -9.22
C SER A 66 1.15 -13.79 -10.19
N ASN A 67 1.72 -12.58 -10.14
CA ASN A 67 2.74 -12.14 -11.07
C ASN A 67 4.16 -12.11 -10.47
N TYR A 68 4.29 -11.94 -9.15
CA TYR A 68 5.57 -11.78 -8.48
C TYR A 68 6.33 -13.11 -8.30
N SER A 69 5.69 -14.16 -7.76
CA SER A 69 6.28 -15.51 -7.64
C SER A 69 5.23 -16.61 -7.70
N LYS A 70 5.63 -17.79 -8.19
CA LYS A 70 4.78 -18.98 -8.20
C LYS A 70 4.84 -19.80 -6.89
N ASN A 71 5.80 -19.47 -6.01
CA ASN A 71 6.14 -20.25 -4.83
C ASN A 71 6.10 -19.40 -3.55
N HIS A 72 5.15 -18.48 -3.41
CA HIS A 72 4.94 -17.78 -2.13
C HIS A 72 4.69 -18.78 -1.03
N ARG A 73 5.46 -18.68 0.05
CA ARG A 73 5.35 -19.59 1.20
C ARG A 73 4.25 -19.12 2.13
N SER A 74 4.23 -17.83 2.44
CA SER A 74 3.18 -17.21 3.22
C SER A 74 2.97 -15.75 2.82
N TYR A 75 1.77 -15.24 3.12
CA TYR A 75 1.51 -13.82 3.10
C TYR A 75 0.63 -13.44 4.30
N ASN A 76 0.84 -12.22 4.79
CA ASN A 76 -0.04 -11.57 5.76
C ASN A 76 -0.60 -10.29 5.15
N GLU A 77 -1.88 -10.04 5.36
CA GLU A 77 -2.57 -8.85 4.89
C GLU A 77 -3.02 -8.01 6.08
N GLU A 78 -2.64 -6.74 6.08
CA GLU A 78 -3.01 -5.76 7.09
C GLU A 78 -3.83 -4.64 6.43
N MET A 79 -5.08 -4.53 6.84
CA MET A 79 -5.99 -3.44 6.43
C MET A 79 -6.22 -2.52 7.63
N LEU A 80 -5.63 -1.32 7.59
CA LEU A 80 -5.66 -0.38 8.71
C LEU A 80 -6.50 0.85 8.38
N ALA A 81 -7.39 1.24 9.29
CA ALA A 81 -8.08 2.52 9.25
C ALA A 81 -7.26 3.57 10.01
N VAL A 82 -6.69 4.52 9.30
CA VAL A 82 -5.93 5.64 9.88
C VAL A 82 -6.46 6.91 9.22
N PRO A 83 -7.48 7.59 9.79
CA PRO A 83 -8.07 8.76 9.16
C PRO A 83 -7.07 9.92 9.11
N TYR A 84 -7.04 10.67 8.01
CA TYR A 84 -6.27 11.91 7.97
C TYR A 84 -6.82 12.90 9.04
N PRO A 85 -5.97 13.60 9.82
CA PRO A 85 -4.53 13.82 9.63
C PRO A 85 -3.61 12.89 10.42
N GLU A 86 -4.11 11.77 10.94
CA GLU A 86 -3.27 10.85 11.73
C GLU A 86 -2.07 10.35 10.91
N GLU A 87 -0.93 10.26 11.58
CA GLU A 87 0.32 9.75 11.00
C GLU A 87 0.21 8.24 10.76
N MET A 88 0.83 7.80 9.67
CA MET A 88 0.79 6.41 9.21
C MET A 88 2.16 5.76 9.35
N GLU A 89 2.20 4.55 9.91
CA GLU A 89 3.40 3.73 9.89
C GLU A 89 3.39 2.79 8.68
N HIS A 90 4.40 2.94 7.82
CA HIS A 90 4.56 2.14 6.61
C HIS A 90 5.52 0.98 6.83
N LEU A 91 5.35 -0.07 6.02
CA LEU A 91 6.38 -1.09 5.84
C LEU A 91 7.52 -0.55 4.96
N SER A 92 8.62 -1.28 4.91
CA SER A 92 9.88 -0.84 4.28
C SER A 92 9.78 -0.57 2.77
N LEU A 93 8.84 -1.19 2.07
CA LEU A 93 8.61 -1.03 0.63
C LEU A 93 7.32 -0.25 0.35
N LEU A 94 7.37 1.08 0.54
CA LEU A 94 6.28 1.98 0.17
C LEU A 94 6.14 2.07 -1.36
N VAL A 95 4.96 1.73 -1.89
CA VAL A 95 4.69 1.75 -3.34
C VAL A 95 3.60 2.75 -3.72
N TYR A 96 2.72 3.13 -2.80
CA TYR A 96 1.72 4.16 -3.03
C TYR A 96 1.58 5.01 -1.77
N LEU A 97 1.51 6.32 -1.98
CA LEU A 97 1.21 7.30 -0.94
C LEU A 97 0.29 8.35 -1.56
N ARG A 98 -0.89 8.53 -0.97
CA ARG A 98 -1.85 9.54 -1.40
C ARG A 98 -1.29 10.92 -1.09
N ASN A 99 -1.42 11.83 -2.04
CA ASN A 99 -1.09 13.23 -1.84
C ASN A 99 -2.19 13.89 -0.99
N GLU A 100 -2.01 13.91 0.33
CA GLU A 100 -2.98 14.49 1.27
C GLU A 100 -3.05 16.02 1.14
N ASP A 101 -4.15 16.62 1.59
CA ASP A 101 -4.44 18.06 1.41
C ASP A 101 -3.36 19.01 1.98
N ASP A 102 -2.55 18.56 2.94
CA ASP A 102 -1.47 19.34 3.57
C ASP A 102 -0.10 19.17 2.89
N TRP A 103 -0.09 18.70 1.64
CA TRP A 103 1.13 18.32 0.91
C TRP A 103 2.16 19.44 0.70
N ASN A 104 1.83 20.72 0.97
CA ASN A 104 2.82 21.80 0.98
C ASN A 104 2.52 22.88 2.04
N SER A 105 3.51 23.76 2.29
CA SER A 105 3.41 24.81 3.31
C SER A 105 2.27 25.80 3.08
N TRP A 106 1.85 25.99 1.83
CA TRP A 106 0.76 26.93 1.49
C TRP A 106 -0.61 26.31 1.75
N SER A 107 -0.83 25.02 1.45
CA SER A 107 -2.14 24.37 1.68
C SER A 107 -2.49 24.26 3.16
N LYS A 108 -1.48 24.12 4.04
CA LYS A 108 -1.65 24.19 5.50
C LYS A 108 -2.15 25.56 6.01
N LEU A 109 -1.74 26.65 5.34
CA LEU A 109 -2.09 28.02 5.74
C LEU A 109 -3.56 28.36 5.42
N TYR A 110 -4.12 27.82 4.33
CA TYR A 110 -5.48 28.12 3.88
C TYR A 110 -6.58 27.34 4.59
N LYS A 111 -6.28 26.29 5.35
CA LYS A 111 -7.28 25.57 6.17
C LYS A 111 -7.72 26.33 7.43
N ASN A 112 -6.98 27.36 7.84
CA ASN A 112 -7.22 28.13 9.06
C ASN A 112 -7.83 29.54 8.81
N THR A 113 -8.30 29.81 7.59
CA THR A 113 -9.02 31.05 7.19
C THR A 113 -10.41 30.72 6.70
#